data_AF-A0A1F6AYW4-F1
#
_entry.id   AF-A0A1F6AYW4-F1
#
_cell.length_a   1.000
_cell.length_b   1.000
_cell.length_c   1.000
_cell.angle_alpha   90.00
_cell.angle_beta   90.00
_cell.angle_gamma   90.00
#
_symmetry.space_group_name_H-M   'P 1'
#
loop_
_entity.id
_entity.type
_entity.pdbx_description
1 polymer ?
#
loop_
_entity_poly.entity_id
_entity_poly.type
_entity_poly.pdbx_seq_one_letter_code
_entity_poly.pdbx_strand_id
1 'polypeptide(L)'
;MALVFTAAATVVPTRVSATIPTPIPSVTSVPTIAPPVPNTGKKQEYILPYPGLLSDHPLYFLKTLRDAILDRLIVDPLRRAEFYLLQADKRLSMGLFLQEKGKGALAGAAVGEGEIFMEKMVTSLGSFRETGKDVPRSIVDRVNRALEKHTEVIVGMAGKADGQEKQKLLVSLELVKKLEGEVGKLP
;
A
#
# COMPACT_ATOMS: atom_id res chain seq x y z
N MET A 1 59.42 -12.83 35.06
CA MET A 1 59.26 -12.33 36.44
C MET A 1 57.84 -11.77 36.54
N ALA A 2 56.80 -12.61 36.60
CA ALA A 2 56.28 -13.30 37.78
C ALA A 2 55.91 -12.33 38.91
N LEU A 3 54.61 -12.04 39.08
CA LEU A 3 53.93 -12.15 40.36
C LEU A 3 52.41 -11.97 40.22
N VAL A 4 51.73 -13.09 40.48
CA VAL A 4 50.31 -13.23 40.83
C VAL A 4 50.11 -12.62 42.21
N PHE A 5 49.03 -11.86 42.43
CA PHE A 5 48.47 -11.69 43.77
C PHE A 5 46.95 -11.61 43.70
N THR A 6 46.34 -12.73 44.08
CA THR A 6 44.96 -12.89 44.55
C THR A 6 44.77 -12.25 45.93
N ALA A 7 43.67 -11.54 46.15
CA ALA A 7 43.03 -11.44 47.48
C ALA A 7 41.57 -11.03 47.34
N ALA A 8 40.67 -11.93 47.73
CA ALA A 8 39.26 -11.68 47.96
C ALA A 8 39.06 -11.16 49.39
N ALA A 9 38.21 -10.14 49.56
CA ALA A 9 37.55 -9.86 50.84
C ALA A 9 36.26 -9.07 50.61
N THR A 10 35.16 -9.71 50.96
CA THR A 10 33.77 -9.26 51.03
C THR A 10 33.57 -8.15 52.06
N VAL A 11 32.91 -7.05 51.67
CA VAL A 11 32.15 -6.20 52.61
C VAL A 11 30.83 -5.74 51.97
N VAL A 12 29.77 -6.08 52.68
CA VAL A 12 28.33 -5.80 52.51
C VAL A 12 28.01 -4.35 52.10
N PRO A 13 27.11 -4.11 51.11
CA PRO A 13 26.51 -2.79 50.93
C PRO A 13 25.29 -2.63 51.84
N THR A 14 25.41 -1.77 52.85
CA THR A 14 24.30 -1.34 53.70
C THR A 14 23.34 -0.46 52.89
N ARG A 15 22.08 -0.90 52.79
CA ARG A 15 20.96 -0.12 52.27
C ARG A 15 20.77 1.18 53.07
N VAL A 16 20.72 2.31 52.38
CA VAL A 16 20.01 3.49 52.86
C VAL A 16 18.93 3.84 51.83
N SER A 17 17.71 3.41 52.17
CA SER A 17 16.46 3.84 51.55
C SER A 17 16.26 5.33 51.82
N ALA A 18 16.13 6.14 50.77
CA ALA A 18 15.54 7.47 50.84
C ALA A 18 14.31 7.48 49.92
N THR A 19 13.16 7.19 50.52
CA THR A 19 11.83 7.25 49.90
C THR A 19 11.44 8.72 49.74
N ILE A 20 11.30 9.19 48.50
CA ILE A 20 10.59 10.43 48.18
C ILE A 20 9.11 10.06 48.00
N PRO A 21 8.17 10.55 48.84
CA PRO A 21 6.75 10.30 48.64
C PRO A 21 6.19 11.29 47.61
N THR A 22 5.95 10.82 46.39
CA THR A 22 5.03 11.50 45.47
C THR A 22 3.61 10.98 45.71
N PRO A 23 2.61 11.86 45.90
CA PRO A 23 1.22 11.44 46.05
C PRO A 23 0.68 10.90 44.73
N ILE A 24 0.26 9.64 44.74
CA ILE A 24 -0.43 8.96 43.65
C ILE A 24 -1.92 9.30 43.75
N PRO A 25 -2.57 9.92 42.75
CA PRO A 25 -4.01 9.80 42.60
C PRO A 25 -4.33 8.46 41.91
N SER A 26 -4.74 7.48 42.71
CA SER A 26 -5.41 6.27 42.25
C SER A 26 -6.86 6.58 41.88
N VAL A 27 -7.23 6.43 40.61
CA VAL A 27 -8.62 6.19 40.19
C VAL A 27 -8.67 5.01 39.21
N THR A 28 -8.81 3.84 39.82
CA THR A 28 -9.75 2.74 39.52
C THR A 28 -10.56 2.80 38.21
N SER A 29 -10.29 1.78 37.38
CA SER A 29 -11.20 0.96 36.54
C SER A 29 -12.15 1.60 35.52
N VAL A 30 -11.99 1.24 34.22
CA VAL A 30 -12.96 0.44 33.43
C VAL A 30 -12.22 -0.29 32.30
N PRO A 31 -12.31 -1.63 32.16
CA PRO A 31 -11.96 -2.34 30.93
C PRO A 31 -13.15 -2.30 29.96
N THR A 32 -13.10 -1.48 28.92
CA THR A 32 -14.09 -1.55 27.82
C THR A 32 -13.61 -2.57 26.79
N ILE A 33 -14.08 -3.81 26.97
CA ILE A 33 -14.09 -4.85 25.95
C ILE A 33 -15.11 -4.41 24.89
N ALA A 34 -14.63 -3.99 23.72
CA ALA A 34 -15.48 -3.79 22.55
C ALA A 34 -16.04 -5.15 22.09
N PRO A 35 -17.32 -5.24 21.71
CA PRO A 35 -17.92 -6.49 21.24
C PRO A 35 -17.29 -6.94 19.90
N PRO A 36 -17.09 -8.26 19.67
CA PRO A 36 -16.69 -8.77 18.37
C PRO A 36 -17.86 -8.62 17.39
N VAL A 37 -17.71 -7.75 16.40
CA VAL A 37 -18.68 -7.62 15.30
C VAL A 37 -18.49 -8.82 14.35
N PRO A 38 -19.52 -9.65 14.12
CA PRO A 38 -19.47 -10.71 13.12
C PRO A 38 -19.69 -10.08 11.74
N ASN A 39 -18.62 -9.88 10.98
CA ASN A 39 -18.73 -9.44 9.58
C ASN A 39 -19.08 -10.63 8.68
N THR A 40 -20.39 -10.83 8.51
CA THR A 40 -21.00 -11.75 7.55
C THR A 40 -20.90 -11.16 6.14
N GLY A 41 -20.20 -11.86 5.26
CA GLY A 41 -20.05 -11.52 3.84
C GLY A 41 -18.58 -11.32 3.49
N LYS A 42 -17.95 -12.35 2.90
CA LYS A 42 -16.56 -12.28 2.41
C LYS A 42 -16.46 -11.38 1.18
N LYS A 43 -16.71 -10.08 1.34
CA LYS A 43 -16.16 -9.04 0.47
C LYS A 43 -14.69 -8.97 0.85
N GLN A 44 -13.79 -9.44 -0.01
CA GLN A 44 -12.37 -9.36 0.27
C GLN A 44 -11.99 -7.89 0.39
N GLU A 45 -11.81 -7.43 1.62
CA GLU A 45 -11.52 -6.05 1.95
C GLU A 45 -10.07 -5.75 1.57
N TYR A 46 -9.86 -5.34 0.31
CA TYR A 46 -8.59 -4.80 -0.13
C TYR A 46 -8.56 -3.31 0.24
N ILE A 47 -7.78 -2.97 1.26
CA ILE A 47 -7.61 -1.59 1.73
C ILE A 47 -6.69 -0.89 0.73
N LEU A 48 -7.24 0.08 -0.01
CA LEU A 48 -6.42 0.92 -0.88
C LEU A 48 -5.46 1.78 -0.03
N PRO A 49 -4.19 1.90 -0.43
CA PRO A 49 -3.24 2.78 0.23
C PRO A 49 -3.65 4.25 0.05
N TYR A 50 -3.51 5.03 1.12
CA TYR A 50 -3.83 6.47 1.11
C TYR A 50 -2.91 7.22 0.12
N PRO A 51 -3.47 8.05 -0.78
CA PRO A 51 -2.70 8.84 -1.72
C PRO A 51 -2.20 10.08 -1.01
N GLY A 52 -0.98 10.02 -0.48
CA GLY A 52 -0.43 11.12 0.33
C GLY A 52 -0.44 12.49 -0.36
N LEU A 53 -0.10 12.57 -1.66
CA LEU A 53 0.08 13.85 -2.37
C LEU A 53 -0.74 13.89 -3.66
N LEU A 54 -1.70 14.82 -3.74
CA LEU A 54 -2.49 15.09 -4.94
C LEU A 54 -1.68 15.85 -6.00
N SER A 55 -2.04 15.68 -7.27
CA SER A 55 -1.43 16.35 -8.44
C SER A 55 -1.61 17.89 -8.46
N ASP A 56 -2.28 18.48 -7.47
CA ASP A 56 -2.54 19.92 -7.37
C ASP A 56 -1.46 20.73 -6.65
N HIS A 57 -0.42 20.07 -6.09
CA HIS A 57 0.58 20.75 -5.26
C HIS A 57 1.96 20.80 -5.94
N PRO A 58 2.74 21.89 -5.82
CA PRO A 58 4.10 21.99 -6.40
C PRO A 58 5.08 20.91 -5.91
N LEU A 59 4.80 20.27 -4.76
CA LEU A 59 5.58 19.13 -4.27
C LEU A 59 5.36 17.83 -5.09
N TYR A 60 4.40 17.80 -6.01
CA TYR A 60 4.16 16.66 -6.90
C TYR A 60 5.39 16.36 -7.79
N PHE A 61 6.19 17.39 -8.12
CA PHE A 61 7.45 17.22 -8.85
C PHE A 61 8.46 16.35 -8.11
N LEU A 62 8.59 16.49 -6.80
CA LEU A 62 9.51 15.67 -6.01
C LEU A 62 9.03 14.20 -5.99
N LYS A 63 7.72 13.99 -5.94
CA LYS A 63 7.11 12.66 -6.02
C LYS A 63 7.37 12.01 -7.38
N THR A 64 7.16 12.72 -8.49
CA THR A 64 7.42 12.18 -9.83
C THR A 64 8.90 11.89 -10.06
N LEU A 65 9.79 12.76 -9.55
CA LEU A 65 11.23 12.53 -9.58
C LEU A 65 11.62 11.27 -8.80
N ARG A 66 11.12 11.11 -7.56
CA ARG A 66 11.34 9.90 -6.76
C ARG A 66 10.85 8.66 -7.50
N ASP A 67 9.63 8.70 -8.04
CA ASP A 67 9.03 7.57 -8.73
C ASP A 67 9.84 7.19 -9.99
N ALA A 68 10.38 8.18 -10.73
CA ALA A 68 11.27 7.96 -11.87
C ALA A 68 12.65 7.39 -11.48
N ILE A 69 13.19 7.81 -10.32
CA ILE A 69 14.43 7.23 -9.77
C ILE A 69 14.19 5.76 -9.40
N LEU A 70 13.08 5.46 -8.73
CA LEU A 70 12.75 4.09 -8.33
C LEU A 70 12.54 3.18 -9.53
N ASP A 71 11.85 3.64 -10.57
CA ASP A 71 11.65 2.88 -11.81
C ASP A 71 13.00 2.46 -12.44
N ARG A 72 13.98 3.38 -12.45
CA ARG A 72 15.32 3.10 -12.96
C ARG A 72 16.19 2.27 -12.01
N LEU A 73 15.97 2.37 -10.70
CA LEU A 73 16.81 1.69 -9.70
C LEU A 73 16.42 0.23 -9.49
N ILE A 74 15.15 -0.12 -9.69
CA ILE A 74 14.67 -1.49 -9.49
C ILE A 74 15.08 -2.35 -10.69
N VAL A 75 16.15 -3.13 -10.55
CA VAL A 75 16.65 -4.04 -11.61
C VAL A 75 15.83 -5.33 -11.69
N ASP A 76 15.34 -5.83 -10.56
CA ASP A 76 14.57 -7.08 -10.49
C ASP A 76 13.13 -6.87 -11.02
N PRO A 77 12.71 -7.60 -12.07
CA PRO A 77 11.40 -7.42 -12.69
C PRO A 77 10.23 -7.81 -11.77
N LEU A 78 10.44 -8.72 -10.81
CA LEU A 78 9.42 -9.09 -9.84
C LEU A 78 9.17 -7.95 -8.85
N ARG A 79 10.25 -7.37 -8.31
CA ARG A 79 10.15 -6.18 -7.46
C ARG A 79 9.59 -4.97 -8.21
N ARG A 80 9.88 -4.88 -9.51
CA ARG A 80 9.34 -3.82 -10.36
C ARG A 80 7.83 -3.97 -10.54
N ALA A 81 7.35 -5.19 -10.75
CA ALA A 81 5.92 -5.49 -10.78
C ALA A 81 5.21 -5.11 -9.47
N GLU A 82 5.77 -5.46 -8.30
CA GLU A 82 5.19 -5.08 -7.01
C GLU A 82 5.15 -3.55 -6.80
N PHE A 83 6.20 -2.85 -7.23
CA PHE A 83 6.24 -1.38 -7.19
C PHE A 83 5.13 -0.76 -8.06
N TYR A 84 4.95 -1.28 -9.28
CA TYR A 84 3.92 -0.82 -10.19
C TYR A 84 2.50 -1.12 -9.68
N LEU A 85 2.26 -2.29 -9.10
CA LEU A 85 1.00 -2.62 -8.44
C LEU A 85 0.66 -1.57 -7.36
N LEU A 86 1.61 -1.31 -6.46
CA LEU A 86 1.43 -0.33 -5.39
C LEU A 86 1.18 1.09 -5.93
N GLN A 87 1.78 1.43 -7.07
CA GLN A 87 1.63 2.73 -7.69
C GLN A 87 0.26 2.86 -8.39
N ALA A 88 -0.26 1.77 -8.97
CA ALA A 88 -1.62 1.72 -9.51
C ALA A 88 -2.65 1.93 -8.40
N ASP A 89 -2.53 1.22 -7.27
CA ASP A 89 -3.45 1.33 -6.14
C ASP A 89 -3.50 2.76 -5.57
N LYS A 90 -2.34 3.42 -5.46
CA LYS A 90 -2.24 4.82 -4.99
C LYS A 90 -2.91 5.81 -5.95
N ARG A 91 -2.87 5.53 -7.26
CA ARG A 91 -3.49 6.40 -8.26
C ARG A 91 -5.00 6.22 -8.30
N LEU A 92 -5.46 4.99 -8.11
CA LEU A 92 -6.89 4.71 -7.95
C LEU A 92 -7.46 5.44 -6.72
N SER A 93 -6.77 5.37 -5.58
CA SER A 93 -7.18 6.13 -4.40
C SER A 93 -7.13 7.64 -4.66
N MET A 94 -6.11 8.15 -5.36
CA MET A 94 -6.03 9.57 -5.73
C MET A 94 -7.23 10.00 -6.58
N GLY A 95 -7.65 9.15 -7.53
CA GLY A 95 -8.86 9.37 -8.34
C GLY A 95 -10.11 9.53 -7.48
N LEU A 96 -10.30 8.65 -6.49
CA LEU A 96 -11.41 8.75 -5.53
C LEU A 96 -11.41 10.09 -4.77
N PHE A 97 -10.27 10.50 -4.21
CA PHE A 97 -10.19 11.77 -3.48
C PHE A 97 -10.38 12.99 -4.39
N LEU A 98 -9.97 12.93 -5.65
CA LEU A 98 -10.17 14.01 -6.61
C LEU A 98 -11.64 14.11 -7.04
N GLN A 99 -12.33 12.99 -7.16
CA GLN A 99 -13.76 12.95 -7.45
C GLN A 99 -14.56 13.54 -6.29
N GLU A 100 -14.24 13.18 -5.04
CA GLU A 100 -14.85 13.78 -3.84
C GLU A 100 -14.66 15.30 -3.76
N LYS A 101 -13.56 15.82 -4.31
CA LYS A 101 -13.27 17.25 -4.40
C LYS A 101 -13.90 17.96 -5.60
N GLY A 102 -14.72 17.26 -6.39
CA GLY A 102 -15.37 17.80 -7.59
C GLY A 102 -14.44 18.00 -8.79
N LYS A 103 -13.21 17.45 -8.75
CA LYS A 103 -12.22 17.56 -9.83
C LYS A 103 -12.26 16.35 -10.76
N GLY A 104 -13.44 16.05 -11.33
CA GLY A 104 -13.69 14.85 -12.13
C GLY A 104 -12.73 14.64 -13.31
N ALA A 105 -12.35 15.71 -14.01
CA ALA A 105 -11.39 15.62 -15.12
C ALA A 105 -9.99 15.12 -14.69
N LEU A 106 -9.54 15.53 -13.49
CA LEU A 106 -8.28 15.06 -12.90
C LEU A 106 -8.44 13.67 -12.29
N ALA A 107 -9.61 13.36 -11.73
CA ALA A 107 -9.91 12.04 -11.20
C ALA A 107 -9.81 10.96 -12.29
N GLY A 108 -10.46 11.18 -13.44
CA GLY A 108 -10.37 10.26 -14.58
C GLY A 108 -8.95 10.15 -15.16
N ALA A 109 -8.16 11.22 -15.11
CA ALA A 109 -6.75 11.17 -15.52
C ALA A 109 -5.89 10.36 -14.54
N ALA A 110 -6.09 10.54 -13.23
CA ALA A 110 -5.36 9.79 -12.20
C ALA A 110 -5.66 8.29 -12.27
N VAL A 111 -6.94 7.92 -12.46
CA VAL A 111 -7.35 6.51 -12.67
C VAL A 111 -6.72 5.96 -13.95
N GLY A 112 -6.79 6.69 -15.06
CA GLY A 112 -6.17 6.27 -16.33
C GLY A 112 -4.65 6.05 -16.21
N GLU A 113 -3.95 6.94 -15.52
CA GLU A 113 -2.54 6.71 -15.20
C GLU A 113 -2.34 5.46 -14.35
N GLY A 114 -3.20 5.21 -13.36
CA GLY A 114 -3.17 4.00 -12.53
C GLY A 114 -3.21 2.73 -13.36
N GLU A 115 -4.08 2.68 -14.37
CA GLU A 115 -4.19 1.53 -15.28
C GLU A 115 -2.96 1.34 -16.16
N ILE A 116 -2.30 2.43 -16.57
CA ILE A 116 -1.02 2.33 -17.30
C ILE A 116 0.05 1.68 -16.41
N PHE A 117 0.06 1.94 -15.09
CA PHE A 117 0.96 1.24 -14.17
C PHE A 117 0.58 -0.23 -14.01
N MET A 118 -0.70 -0.56 -14.05
CA MET A 118 -1.18 -1.95 -14.05
C MET A 118 -0.69 -2.71 -15.29
N GLU A 119 -0.75 -2.10 -16.47
CA GLU A 119 -0.21 -2.69 -17.71
C GLU A 119 1.31 -2.90 -17.64
N LYS A 120 2.05 -1.93 -17.11
CA LYS A 120 3.50 -2.07 -16.87
C LYS A 120 3.84 -3.18 -15.88
N MET A 121 2.98 -3.38 -14.88
CA MET A 121 3.11 -4.47 -13.92
C MET A 121 2.95 -5.83 -14.59
N VAL A 122 1.90 -6.02 -15.40
CA VAL A 122 1.69 -7.25 -16.18
C VAL A 122 2.85 -7.51 -17.15
N THR A 123 3.32 -6.46 -17.85
CA THR A 123 4.51 -6.54 -18.71
C THR A 123 5.76 -6.99 -17.94
N SER A 124 5.96 -6.45 -16.74
CA SER A 124 7.10 -6.82 -15.88
C SER A 124 7.00 -8.27 -15.40
N LEU A 125 5.81 -8.73 -15.04
CA LEU A 125 5.57 -10.15 -14.70
C LEU A 125 5.81 -11.07 -15.90
N GLY A 126 5.41 -10.67 -17.10
CA GLY A 126 5.72 -11.37 -18.35
C GLY A 126 7.22 -11.55 -18.55
N SER A 127 8.00 -10.46 -18.42
CA SER A 127 9.46 -10.51 -18.54
C SER A 127 10.12 -11.37 -17.45
N PHE A 128 9.56 -11.42 -16.24
CA PHE A 128 10.06 -12.30 -15.18
C PHE A 128 9.85 -13.78 -15.54
N ARG A 129 8.72 -14.13 -16.16
CA ARG A 129 8.48 -15.51 -16.63
C ARG A 129 9.44 -15.92 -17.74
N GLU A 130 9.79 -15.00 -18.63
CA GLU A 130 10.80 -15.25 -19.67
C GLU A 130 12.19 -15.59 -19.09
N THR A 131 12.49 -15.12 -17.87
CA THR A 131 13.73 -15.52 -17.15
C THR A 131 13.71 -16.96 -16.62
N GLY A 132 12.64 -17.73 -16.88
CA GLY A 132 12.51 -19.13 -16.48
C GLY A 132 12.20 -19.33 -15.00
N LYS A 133 11.81 -18.26 -14.29
CA LYS A 133 11.40 -18.29 -12.88
C LYS A 133 9.88 -18.18 -12.79
N ASP A 134 9.29 -18.99 -11.92
CA ASP A 134 7.86 -18.92 -11.65
C ASP A 134 7.50 -17.72 -10.78
N VAL A 135 6.40 -17.06 -11.12
CA VAL A 135 5.83 -15.98 -10.32
C VAL A 135 5.31 -16.59 -9.01
N PRO A 136 5.67 -16.06 -7.84
CA PRO A 136 5.15 -16.58 -6.58
C PRO A 136 3.63 -16.37 -6.53
N ARG A 137 2.91 -17.43 -6.13
CA ARG A 137 1.44 -17.44 -6.06
C ARG A 137 0.86 -16.29 -5.23
N SER A 138 1.57 -15.86 -4.19
CA SER A 138 1.18 -14.72 -3.33
C SER A 138 1.13 -13.38 -4.07
N ILE A 139 1.88 -13.21 -5.17
CA ILE A 139 1.78 -12.01 -6.01
C ILE A 139 0.57 -12.11 -6.92
N VAL A 140 0.36 -13.27 -7.55
CA VAL A 140 -0.81 -13.50 -8.43
C VAL A 140 -2.12 -13.28 -7.67
N ASP A 141 -2.24 -13.84 -6.47
CA ASP A 141 -3.43 -13.66 -5.64
C ASP A 141 -3.62 -12.19 -5.21
N ARG A 142 -2.54 -11.43 -4.97
CA ARG A 142 -2.62 -9.99 -4.66
C ARG A 142 -3.05 -9.18 -5.88
N VAL A 143 -2.53 -9.49 -7.07
CA VAL A 143 -2.89 -8.82 -8.32
C VAL A 143 -4.36 -9.07 -8.66
N ASN A 144 -4.85 -10.30 -8.54
CA ASN A 144 -6.26 -10.60 -8.79
C ASN A 144 -7.19 -9.78 -7.87
N ARG A 145 -6.86 -9.72 -6.57
CA ARG A 145 -7.60 -8.89 -5.60
C ARG A 145 -7.57 -7.41 -5.93
N ALA A 146 -6.42 -6.91 -6.38
CA ALA A 146 -6.27 -5.52 -6.78
C ALA A 146 -7.10 -5.22 -8.04
N LEU A 147 -7.06 -6.09 -9.06
CA LEU A 147 -7.86 -5.95 -10.27
C LEU A 147 -9.36 -5.95 -9.98
N GLU A 148 -9.85 -6.89 -9.18
CA GLU A 148 -11.24 -6.92 -8.72
C GLU A 148 -11.63 -5.60 -8.03
N LYS A 149 -10.72 -5.06 -7.22
CA LYS A 149 -10.95 -3.80 -6.51
C LYS A 149 -10.94 -2.60 -7.46
N HIS A 150 -10.03 -2.57 -8.43
CA HIS A 150 -9.98 -1.56 -9.48
C HIS A 150 -11.29 -1.54 -10.28
N THR A 151 -11.77 -2.70 -10.71
CA THR A 151 -13.07 -2.83 -11.39
C THR A 151 -14.21 -2.30 -10.53
N GLU A 152 -14.29 -2.68 -9.24
CA GLU A 152 -15.33 -2.20 -8.33
C GLU A 152 -15.30 -0.67 -8.21
N VAL A 153 -14.12 -0.09 -8.00
CA VAL A 153 -13.95 1.36 -7.81
C VAL A 153 -14.30 2.11 -9.09
N ILE A 154 -13.77 1.70 -10.24
CA ILE A 154 -14.01 2.37 -11.52
C ILE A 154 -15.50 2.36 -11.87
N VAL A 155 -16.19 1.23 -11.66
CA VAL A 155 -17.65 1.15 -11.85
C VAL A 155 -18.39 2.11 -10.91
N GLY A 156 -17.98 2.17 -9.64
CA GLY A 156 -18.54 3.10 -8.66
C GLY A 156 -18.32 4.57 -9.01
N MET A 157 -17.15 4.90 -9.57
CA MET A 157 -16.82 6.25 -10.04
C MET A 157 -17.62 6.60 -11.30
N ALA A 158 -17.69 5.69 -12.28
CA ALA A 158 -18.38 5.88 -13.55
C ALA A 158 -19.90 6.03 -13.41
N GLY A 159 -20.50 5.45 -12.36
CA GLY A 159 -21.91 5.63 -12.03
C GLY A 159 -22.26 7.04 -11.53
N LYS A 160 -21.28 7.80 -11.04
CA LYS A 160 -21.44 9.16 -10.50
C LYS A 160 -20.83 10.24 -11.39
N ALA A 161 -20.15 9.83 -12.46
CA ALA A 161 -19.41 10.71 -13.35
C ALA A 161 -20.20 10.99 -14.64
N ASP A 162 -20.06 12.21 -15.16
CA ASP A 162 -20.71 12.65 -16.39
C ASP A 162 -19.69 13.13 -17.44
N GLY A 163 -20.09 13.10 -18.71
CA GLY A 163 -19.30 13.67 -19.81
C GLY A 163 -17.94 12.97 -20.05
N GLN A 164 -16.87 13.76 -20.06
CA GLN A 164 -15.51 13.29 -20.39
C GLN A 164 -14.89 12.38 -19.33
N GLU A 165 -15.22 12.56 -18.06
CA GLU A 165 -14.71 11.70 -16.98
C GLU A 165 -15.20 10.27 -17.18
N LYS A 166 -16.49 10.10 -17.46
CA LYS A 166 -17.09 8.79 -17.73
C LYS A 166 -16.43 8.10 -18.91
N GLN A 167 -16.14 8.81 -20.00
CA GLN A 167 -15.46 8.22 -21.15
C GLN A 167 -14.07 7.68 -20.79
N LYS A 168 -13.27 8.45 -20.03
CA LYS A 168 -11.95 8.00 -19.56
C LYS A 168 -12.05 6.77 -18.66
N LEU A 169 -13.03 6.75 -17.75
CA LEU A 169 -13.26 5.61 -16.85
C LEU A 169 -13.71 4.36 -17.61
N LEU A 170 -14.49 4.50 -18.68
CA LEU A 170 -14.88 3.37 -19.53
C LEU A 170 -13.68 2.77 -20.27
N VAL A 171 -12.79 3.61 -20.81
CA VAL A 171 -11.53 3.16 -21.42
C VAL A 171 -10.67 2.42 -20.38
N SER A 172 -10.54 2.98 -19.17
CA SER A 172 -9.84 2.31 -18.06
C SER A 172 -10.46 0.96 -17.72
N LEU A 173 -11.79 0.84 -17.72
CA LEU A 173 -12.50 -0.41 -17.44
C LEU A 173 -12.22 -1.49 -18.50
N GLU A 174 -12.20 -1.11 -19.78
CA GLU A 174 -11.84 -2.02 -20.87
C GLU A 174 -10.40 -2.53 -20.74
N LEU A 175 -9.47 -1.67 -20.33
CA LEU A 175 -8.08 -2.04 -20.06
C LEU A 175 -7.99 -3.03 -18.90
N VAL A 176 -8.66 -2.77 -17.78
CA VAL A 176 -8.65 -3.69 -16.62
C VAL A 176 -9.15 -5.08 -17.03
N LYS A 177 -10.24 -5.17 -17.78
CA LYS A 177 -10.77 -6.46 -18.26
C LYS A 177 -9.78 -7.21 -19.16
N LYS A 178 -9.06 -6.49 -20.02
CA LYS A 178 -7.99 -7.09 -20.83
C LYS A 178 -6.89 -7.64 -19.93
N LEU A 179 -6.46 -6.88 -18.92
CA LEU A 179 -5.40 -7.27 -17.99
C LEU A 179 -5.84 -8.44 -17.09
N GLU A 180 -7.09 -8.51 -16.65
CA GLU A 180 -7.65 -9.67 -15.95
C GLU A 180 -7.51 -10.96 -16.78
N GLY A 181 -7.79 -10.89 -18.09
CA GLY A 181 -7.60 -12.00 -19.01
C GLY A 181 -6.14 -12.38 -19.25
N GLU A 182 -5.20 -11.45 -19.13
CA GLU A 182 -3.76 -11.72 -19.23
C GLU A 182 -3.19 -12.30 -17.94
N VAL A 183 -3.62 -11.79 -16.78
CA VAL A 183 -3.22 -12.31 -15.46
C VAL A 183 -3.77 -13.71 -15.22
N GLY A 184 -4.97 -14.03 -15.71
CA GLY A 184 -5.52 -15.39 -15.65
C GLY A 184 -4.70 -16.45 -16.41
N LYS A 185 -3.79 -16.04 -17.30
CA LYS A 185 -2.84 -16.92 -18.01
C LYS A 185 -1.53 -17.11 -17.25
N LEU A 186 -1.37 -16.41 -16.12
CA LEU A 186 -0.24 -16.57 -15.20
C LEU A 186 -0.59 -17.72 -14.22
N PRO A 187 0.27 -18.74 -14.05
CA PRO A 187 0.05 -19.88 -13.18
C PRO A 187 0.01 -19.50 -11.69
#